data_AF-A0A935Y3L9-F1
#
_entry.id   AF-A0A935Y3L9-F1
#
_cell.length_a   1.000
_cell.length_b   1.000
_cell.length_c   1.000
_cell.angle_alpha   90.00
_cell.angle_beta   90.00
_cell.angle_gamma   90.00
#
_symmetry.space_group_name_H-M   'P 1'
#
loop_
_entity.id
_entity.type
_entity.pdbx_description
1 polymer ?
#
loop_
_entity_poly.entity_id
_entity_poly.type
_entity_poly.pdbx_seq_one_letter_code
_entity_poly.pdbx_strand_id
1 'polypeptide(L)'
;MNQDQKVYLFTSKQTGRAMHPRSMQLVVNSAMEKAGFKTSKYTAHTLRHSFATHLLNSGTNLHVIKTLLGHSKIETTMIYLHLQKHTQLGIISPLDQLFQRGTKSN
;
A
#
# COMPACT_ATOMS: atom_id res chain seq x y z
N MET A 1 25.19 27.87 -18.06
CA MET A 1 24.72 26.75 -17.20
C MET A 1 23.20 26.83 -17.11
N ASN A 2 22.48 26.20 -18.04
CA ASN A 2 21.02 26.12 -17.98
C ASN A 2 20.65 25.00 -17.00
N GLN A 3 20.13 25.37 -15.83
CA GLN A 3 19.52 24.39 -14.93
C GLN A 3 18.26 23.85 -15.64
N ASP A 4 18.21 22.54 -15.87
CA ASP A 4 17.03 21.86 -16.41
C ASP A 4 15.77 22.31 -15.66
N GLN A 5 14.88 23.02 -16.35
CA GLN A 5 13.61 23.45 -15.77
C GLN A 5 12.81 22.20 -15.39
N LYS A 6 12.70 21.93 -14.09
CA LYS A 6 11.89 20.82 -13.56
C LYS A 6 10.42 21.08 -13.89
N VAL A 7 9.90 20.35 -14.87
CA VAL A 7 8.47 20.31 -15.19
C VAL A 7 7.76 19.43 -14.16
N TYR A 8 6.80 19.99 -13.44
CA TYR A 8 6.00 19.25 -12.46
C TYR A 8 4.66 18.84 -13.09
N LEU A 9 4.27 17.57 -12.90
CA LEU A 9 2.95 17.08 -13.33
C LEU A 9 1.81 17.73 -12.54
N PHE A 10 2.02 17.94 -11.24
CA PHE A 10 1.05 18.57 -10.34
C PHE A 10 1.61 19.91 -9.86
N THR A 11 1.01 21.00 -10.34
CA THR A 11 1.42 22.37 -9.99
C THR A 11 0.38 23.07 -9.13
N SER A 12 0.82 24.07 -8.37
CA SER A 12 -0.06 25.07 -7.78
C SER A 12 -0.62 25.97 -8.88
N LYS A 13 -1.94 26.13 -8.90
CA LYS A 13 -2.63 27.04 -9.84
C LYS A 13 -2.15 28.49 -9.74
N GLN A 14 -1.67 28.91 -8.58
CA GLN A 14 -1.27 30.30 -8.33
C GLN A 14 0.18 30.59 -8.73
N THR A 15 1.08 29.63 -8.56
CA THR A 15 2.54 29.88 -8.69
C THR A 15 3.19 29.09 -9.82
N GLY A 16 2.51 28.11 -10.42
CA GLY A 16 3.08 27.20 -11.41
C GLY A 16 4.18 26.26 -10.88
N ARG A 17 4.53 26.38 -9.59
CA ARG A 17 5.49 25.51 -8.90
C ARG A 17 4.83 24.21 -8.44
N ALA A 18 5.61 23.27 -7.92
CA ALA A 18 5.11 22.02 -7.35
C ALA A 18 3.93 22.24 -6.40
N MET A 19 2.91 21.39 -6.49
CA MET A 19 1.76 21.42 -5.60
C MET A 19 2.18 21.23 -4.14
N HIS A 20 1.63 22.07 -3.25
CA HIS A 20 1.87 21.93 -1.82
C HIS A 20 1.08 20.74 -1.24
N PRO A 21 1.63 19.96 -0.28
CA PRO A 21 0.93 18.81 0.31
C PRO A 21 -0.45 19.16 0.88
N ARG A 22 -0.62 20.38 1.42
CA ARG A 22 -1.93 20.88 1.89
C ARG A 22 -2.97 20.95 0.77
N SER A 23 -2.58 21.36 -0.43
CA SER A 23 -3.49 21.40 -1.58
C SER A 23 -3.94 19.99 -1.96
N MET A 24 -3.03 19.00 -1.93
CA MET A 24 -3.39 17.60 -2.13
C MET A 24 -4.40 17.12 -1.07
N GLN A 25 -4.18 17.48 0.20
CA GLN A 25 -5.11 17.11 1.27
C GLN A 25 -6.50 17.73 1.07
N LEU A 26 -6.59 18.97 0.57
CA LEU A 26 -7.88 19.58 0.23
C LEU A 26 -8.60 18.83 -0.90
N VAL A 27 -7.85 18.37 -1.91
CA VAL A 27 -8.40 17.55 -3.00
C VAL A 27 -8.94 16.22 -2.46
N VAL A 28 -8.17 15.53 -1.61
CA VAL A 28 -8.62 14.29 -0.96
C VAL A 28 -9.87 14.53 -0.14
N ASN A 29 -9.90 15.59 0.67
CA ASN A 29 -11.07 15.92 1.47
C ASN A 29 -12.31 16.13 0.58
N SER A 30 -12.21 16.96 -0.46
CA SER A 30 -13.33 17.21 -1.37
C SER A 30 -13.83 15.92 -2.05
N ALA A 31 -12.91 15.03 -2.43
CA ALA A 31 -13.28 13.73 -3.01
C ALA A 31 -14.02 12.83 -2.00
N MET A 32 -13.53 12.77 -0.76
CA MET A 32 -14.15 11.98 0.31
C MET A 32 -15.53 12.49 0.70
N GLU A 33 -15.72 13.82 0.75
CA GLU A 33 -17.01 14.44 1.01
C GLU A 33 -18.04 14.08 -0.07
N LYS A 34 -17.65 14.18 -1.35
CA LYS A 34 -18.49 13.78 -2.48
C LYS A 34 -18.83 12.28 -2.46
N ALA A 35 -17.94 11.46 -1.92
CA ALA A 35 -18.18 10.03 -1.71
C ALA A 35 -19.01 9.73 -0.44
N GLY A 36 -19.49 10.73 0.30
CA GLY A 36 -20.34 10.57 1.48
C GLY A 36 -19.61 10.34 2.80
N PHE A 37 -18.28 10.54 2.83
CA PHE A 37 -17.47 10.35 4.03
C PHE A 37 -17.26 11.64 4.81
N LYS A 38 -17.17 11.54 6.15
CA LYS A 38 -16.82 12.67 7.02
C LYS A 38 -15.36 13.07 6.78
N THR A 39 -15.15 14.25 6.23
CA THR A 39 -13.89 14.73 5.63
C THR A 39 -12.70 14.82 6.58
N SER A 40 -12.91 15.10 7.86
CA SER A 40 -11.82 15.32 8.82
C SER A 40 -11.01 14.08 9.20
N LYS A 41 -11.44 12.88 8.78
CA LYS A 41 -10.83 11.60 9.17
C LYS A 41 -9.92 10.98 8.10
N TYR A 42 -9.95 11.46 6.87
CA TYR A 42 -9.32 10.77 5.74
C TYR A 42 -8.24 11.63 5.09
N THR A 43 -7.09 11.01 4.82
CA THR A 43 -5.94 11.69 4.23
C THR A 43 -5.40 10.90 3.04
N ALA A 44 -4.47 11.50 2.30
CA ALA A 44 -3.72 10.78 1.28
C ALA A 44 -3.03 9.52 1.85
N HIS A 45 -2.61 9.56 3.12
CA HIS A 45 -2.03 8.41 3.80
C HIS A 45 -3.07 7.30 4.02
N THR A 46 -4.31 7.65 4.36
CA THR A 46 -5.40 6.67 4.51
C THR A 46 -5.62 5.90 3.22
N LEU A 47 -5.65 6.59 2.07
CA LEU A 47 -5.77 5.94 0.76
C LEU A 47 -4.57 5.04 0.46
N ARG A 48 -3.34 5.48 0.77
CA ARG A 48 -2.13 4.66 0.65
C ARG A 48 -2.21 3.39 1.51
N HIS A 49 -2.70 3.50 2.74
CA HIS A 49 -2.88 2.35 3.62
C HIS A 49 -3.93 1.38 3.06
N SER A 50 -5.07 1.89 2.58
CA SER A 50 -6.09 1.05 1.94
C SER A 50 -5.51 0.29 0.74
N PHE A 51 -4.76 0.95 -0.13
CA PHE A 51 -4.09 0.31 -1.27
C PHE A 51 -3.17 -0.84 -0.81
N ALA A 52 -2.32 -0.60 0.18
CA ALA A 52 -1.41 -1.61 0.71
C ALA A 52 -2.15 -2.81 1.31
N THR A 53 -3.19 -2.56 2.12
CA THR A 53 -4.00 -3.60 2.73
C THR A 53 -4.76 -4.41 1.69
N HIS A 54 -5.28 -3.78 0.64
CA HIS A 54 -5.94 -4.49 -0.46
C HIS A 54 -4.99 -5.42 -1.20
N LEU A 55 -3.77 -4.97 -1.52
CA LEU A 55 -2.75 -5.81 -2.14
C LEU A 55 -2.35 -6.98 -1.25
N LEU A 56 -2.18 -6.73 0.05
CA LEU A 56 -1.82 -7.79 0.98
C LEU A 56 -2.93 -8.84 1.10
N ASN A 57 -4.20 -8.40 1.19
CA ASN A 57 -5.35 -9.30 1.25
C ASN A 57 -5.55 -10.10 -0.04
N SER A 58 -5.10 -9.61 -1.19
CA SER A 58 -5.10 -10.36 -2.45
C SER A 58 -3.94 -11.36 -2.56
N GLY A 59 -3.13 -11.54 -1.50
CA GLY A 59 -1.99 -12.43 -1.48
C GLY A 59 -0.72 -11.86 -2.13
N THR A 60 -0.66 -10.55 -2.38
CA THR A 60 0.52 -9.92 -2.97
C THR A 60 1.71 -10.01 -2.00
N ASN A 61 2.88 -10.36 -2.53
CA ASN A 61 4.11 -10.46 -1.75
C ASN A 61 4.47 -9.11 -1.08
N LEU A 62 4.84 -9.15 0.20
CA LEU A 62 5.15 -7.96 0.99
C LEU A 62 6.32 -7.12 0.43
N HIS A 63 7.33 -7.75 -0.18
CA HIS A 63 8.42 -7.05 -0.85
C HIS A 63 7.95 -6.29 -2.10
N VAL A 64 6.99 -6.84 -2.84
CA VAL A 64 6.38 -6.15 -3.99
C VAL A 64 5.61 -4.93 -3.51
N ILE A 65 4.80 -5.09 -2.45
CA ILE A 65 4.06 -3.97 -1.84
C ILE A 65 5.04 -2.87 -1.36
N LYS A 66 6.13 -3.23 -0.68
CA LYS A 66 7.19 -2.29 -0.26
C LYS A 66 7.71 -1.46 -1.44
N THR A 67 8.03 -2.11 -2.55
CA THR A 67 8.56 -1.47 -3.75
C THR A 67 7.53 -0.52 -4.37
N LEU A 68 6.27 -0.95 -4.51
CA LEU A 68 5.18 -0.12 -5.04
C LEU A 68 4.90 1.12 -4.18
N LEU A 69 5.03 0.99 -2.85
CA LEU A 69 4.84 2.10 -1.92
C LEU A 69 6.07 3.02 -1.81
N GLY A 70 7.22 2.59 -2.32
CA GLY A 70 8.48 3.30 -2.19
C GLY A 70 9.03 3.31 -0.77
N HIS A 71 8.71 2.30 0.04
CA HIS A 71 9.23 2.20 1.41
C HIS A 71 10.69 1.78 1.40
N SER A 72 11.54 2.56 2.08
CA SER A 72 12.97 2.24 2.23
C SER A 72 13.19 0.97 3.05
N LYS A 73 12.40 0.81 4.11
CA LYS A 73 12.45 -0.29 5.09
C LYS A 73 11.24 -1.21 4.96
N ILE A 74 11.45 -2.52 5.08
CA ILE A 74 10.35 -3.50 4.99
C ILE A 74 9.45 -3.45 6.22
N GLU A 75 10.01 -3.05 7.35
CA GLU A 75 9.37 -2.85 8.64
C GLU A 75 8.18 -1.90 8.54
N THR A 76 8.31 -0.84 7.74
CA THR A 76 7.22 0.12 7.48
C THR A 76 6.06 -0.53 6.72
N THR A 77 6.31 -1.58 5.93
CA THR A 77 5.26 -2.34 5.22
C THR A 77 4.72 -3.49 6.06
N MET A 78 5.51 -4.05 6.99
CA MET A 78 5.06 -5.10 7.91
C MET A 78 3.89 -4.64 8.79
N ILE A 79 3.73 -3.32 8.99
CA ILE A 79 2.54 -2.78 9.65
C ILE A 79 1.24 -3.19 8.96
N TYR A 80 1.21 -3.68 7.73
CA TYR A 80 -0.06 -4.14 7.12
C TYR A 80 -0.40 -5.59 7.47
N LEU A 81 0.57 -6.39 7.94
CA LEU A 81 0.39 -7.80 8.27
C LEU A 81 -0.64 -8.02 9.39
N HIS A 82 -0.75 -7.10 10.36
CA HIS A 82 -1.76 -7.24 11.42
C HIS A 82 -3.21 -7.15 10.90
N LEU A 83 -3.41 -6.59 9.70
CA LEU A 83 -4.73 -6.51 9.06
C LEU A 83 -5.04 -7.74 8.21
N GLN A 84 -4.03 -8.55 7.90
CA GLN A 84 -4.24 -9.80 7.20
C GLN A 84 -4.98 -10.74 8.14
N LYS A 85 -6.21 -11.11 7.76
CA LYS A 85 -6.88 -12.24 8.41
C LYS A 85 -6.04 -13.47 8.08
N HIS A 86 -5.30 -13.98 9.06
CA HIS A 86 -4.59 -15.24 8.94
C HIS A 86 -5.61 -16.30 8.54
N THR A 87 -5.65 -16.61 7.25
CA THR A 87 -6.35 -17.79 6.82
C THR A 87 -5.36 -18.90 7.12
N GLN A 88 -5.45 -19.49 8.32
CA GLN A 88 -4.66 -20.66 8.73
C GLN A 88 -4.96 -21.89 7.85
N LEU A 89 -5.82 -21.75 6.84
CA LEU A 89 -6.22 -22.81 5.93
C LEU A 89 -5.08 -23.04 4.91
N GLY A 90 -4.29 -24.09 5.14
CA GLY A 90 -3.46 -24.69 4.11
C GLY A 90 -1.95 -24.68 4.35
N ILE A 91 -1.46 -24.24 5.51
CA ILE A 91 -0.04 -24.47 5.85
C ILE A 91 0.09 -25.94 6.26
N ILE A 92 0.37 -26.79 5.28
CA ILE A 92 0.82 -28.16 5.54
C ILE A 92 2.27 -28.05 6.01
N SER A 93 2.56 -28.60 7.19
CA SER A 93 3.94 -28.66 7.67
C SER A 93 4.80 -29.38 6.63
N PRO A 94 5.98 -28.87 6.28
CA PRO A 94 6.92 -29.60 5.44
C PRO A 94 7.21 -31.01 6.02
N LEU A 95 7.19 -31.14 7.35
CA LEU A 95 7.34 -32.43 8.01
C LEU A 95 6.18 -33.39 7.71
N ASP A 96 4.93 -32.89 7.72
CA ASP A 96 3.74 -33.69 7.38
C ASP A 96 3.78 -34.16 5.92
N GLN A 97 4.33 -33.34 5.00
CA GLN A 97 4.53 -33.72 3.60
C GLN A 97 5.56 -34.85 3.44
N LEU A 98 6.62 -34.85 4.25
CA LEU A 98 7.63 -35.91 4.22
C LEU A 98 7.05 -37.24 4.70
N PHE A 99 6.25 -37.24 5.77
CA PHE A 99 5.62 -38.46 6.29
C PHE A 99 4.58 -39.05 5.33
N GLN A 100 3.84 -38.23 4.57
CA GLN A 100 2.90 -38.72 3.55
C GLN A 100 3.59 -39.36 2.34
N ARG A 101 4.85 -39.00 2.06
CA ARG A 101 5.62 -39.56 0.95
C ARG A 101 6.24 -40.92 1.28
N GLY A 102 6.50 -41.20 2.56
CA GLY A 102 7.06 -42.48 3.02
C GLY A 102 6.05 -43.65 3.09
N THR A 103 4.75 -43.37 3.11
CA THR A 103 3.70 -44.39 3.29
C THR A 103 3.06 -44.89 1.99
N LYS A 104 3.43 -44.32 0.83
CA LYS A 104 2.89 -44.70 -0.50
C LYS A 104 3.82 -45.59 -1.36
N SER A 105 4.75 -46.31 -0.74
CA SER A 105 5.55 -47.32 -1.43
C SER A 105 5.06 -48.71 -1.04
N ASN A 106 4.05 -49.21 -1.75
CA ASN A 106 3.72 -50.64 -1.84
C ASN A 106 3.09 -50.92 -3.19
#